data_AF-A0A1S8TVE8-F1
#
_entry.id   AF-A0A1S8TVE8-F1
#
_cell.length_a   1.000
_cell.length_b   1.000
_cell.length_c   1.000
_cell.angle_alpha   90.00
_cell.angle_beta   90.00
_cell.angle_gamma   90.00
#
_symmetry.space_group_name_H-M   'P 1'
#
loop_
_entity.id
_entity.type
_entity.pdbx_description
1 polymer ?
#
loop_
_entity_poly.entity_id
_entity_poly.type
_entity_poly.pdbx_seq_one_letter_code
_entity_poly.pdbx_strand_id
1 'polypeptide(L)' 'MDVVQFYRSVPLKKFDYNVEVEIINPVADTVANTIFQGGDVDWYIKGDDIVLKKQVSIASQNHHY' A
#
# COMPACT_ATOMS: atom_id res chain seq x y z
N MET A 1 1.68 18.41 27.54
CA MET A 1 2.16 17.02 27.54
C MET A 1 2.05 16.55 26.11
N ASP A 2 3.11 16.77 25.33
CA ASP A 2 3.16 16.26 23.97
C ASP A 2 3.34 14.75 24.06
N VAL A 3 2.38 14.02 23.53
CA VAL A 3 2.54 12.58 23.32
C VAL A 3 3.71 12.39 22.37
N VAL A 4 4.81 11.85 22.88
CA VAL A 4 5.89 11.35 22.04
C VAL A 4 5.29 10.17 21.27
N GLN A 5 4.86 10.44 20.04
CA GLN A 5 4.43 9.41 19.11
C GLN A 5 5.68 8.59 18.78
N PHE A 6 5.90 7.50 19.52
CA PHE A 6 6.86 6.47 19.14
C PHE A 6 6.41 5.99 17.76
N TYR A 7 7.10 6.41 16.70
CA TYR A 7 6.97 5.85 15.37
C TYR A 7 7.33 4.37 15.52
N ARG A 8 6.32 3.52 15.71
CA ARG A 8 6.51 2.06 15.76
C ARG A 8 7.35 1.71 14.54
N SER A 9 8.52 1.12 14.74
CA SER A 9 9.32 0.66 13.61
C SER A 9 8.51 -0.41 12.90
N VAL A 10 8.03 -0.12 11.69
CA VAL A 10 7.46 -1.16 10.83
C VAL A 10 8.64 -2.05 10.39
N PRO A 11 8.60 -3.37 10.63
CA PRO A 11 9.67 -4.26 10.22
C PRO A 11 9.83 -4.27 8.70
N LEU A 12 11.06 -4.37 8.21
CA LEU A 12 11.31 -4.53 6.78
C LEU A 12 10.71 -5.85 6.29
N LYS A 13 9.83 -5.78 5.29
CA LYS A 13 9.27 -6.94 4.62
C LYS A 13 9.97 -7.14 3.27
N LYS A 14 10.34 -8.39 2.99
CA LYS A 14 10.91 -8.81 1.70
C LYS A 14 9.82 -9.54 0.93
N PHE A 15 9.51 -9.04 -0.25
CA PHE A 15 8.56 -9.64 -1.18
C PHE A 15 9.31 -10.06 -2.43
N ASP A 16 8.86 -11.14 -3.08
CA ASP A 16 9.37 -11.50 -4.40
C ASP A 16 9.00 -10.41 -5.41
N TYR A 17 9.79 -10.33 -6.48
CA TYR A 17 9.53 -9.37 -7.55
C TYR A 17 8.16 -9.63 -8.19
N ASN A 18 7.44 -8.55 -8.52
CA ASN A 18 6.11 -8.56 -9.14
C ASN A 18 4.98 -9.25 -8.33
N VAL A 19 5.13 -9.47 -7.02
CA VAL A 19 3.99 -9.92 -6.22
C VAL A 19 3.01 -8.77 -5.96
N GLU A 20 1.72 -9.09 -5.91
CA GLU A 20 0.69 -8.13 -5.53
C GLU A 20 0.66 -7.95 -4.01
N VAL A 21 0.50 -6.70 -3.59
CA VAL A 21 0.49 -6.27 -2.19
C VAL A 21 -0.66 -5.30 -1.95
N GLU A 22 -1.08 -5.20 -0.69
CA GLU A 22 -2.07 -4.25 -0.21
C GLU A 22 -1.43 -3.29 0.80
N ILE A 23 -1.78 -2.01 0.72
CA ILE A 23 -1.33 -0.97 1.66
C ILE A 23 -2.39 -0.82 2.75
N ILE A 24 -1.97 -0.88 4.01
CA ILE A 24 -2.83 -0.71 5.18
C ILE A 24 -2.89 0.77 5.56
N ASN A 25 -4.11 1.29 5.68
CA ASN A 25 -4.41 2.69 6.00
C ASN A 25 -3.67 3.70 5.10
N PRO A 26 -3.85 3.63 3.76
CA PRO A 26 -3.16 4.55 2.86
C PRO A 26 -3.67 5.98 3.08
N VAL A 27 -2.72 6.90 3.27
CA VAL A 27 -2.93 8.35 3.23
C VAL A 27 -2.22 8.86 1.98
N ALA A 28 -3.01 9.19 0.98
CA ALA A 28 -2.53 9.81 -0.24
C ALA A 28 -2.56 11.33 -0.06
N ASP A 29 -1.38 11.93 0.08
CA ASP A 29 -1.22 13.39 0.15
C ASP A 29 -0.77 13.87 -1.24
N THR A 30 -1.64 13.72 -2.24
CA THR A 30 -1.31 14.05 -3.63
C THR A 30 -1.40 15.56 -3.84
N VAL A 31 -0.26 16.24 -3.86
CA VAL A 31 -0.19 17.57 -4.47
C VAL A 31 0.17 17.38 -5.94
N ALA A 32 -0.83 17.39 -6.81
CA ALA A 32 -0.59 17.40 -8.25
C ALA A 32 -0.04 18.79 -8.63
N ASN A 33 1.27 18.92 -8.81
CA ASN A 33 1.84 20.10 -9.45
C ASN A 33 1.91 19.84 -10.96
N THR A 34 0.92 20.34 -11.70
CA THR A 34 0.88 20.21 -13.15
C THR A 34 1.90 21.16 -13.79
N ILE A 35 3.17 20.77 -13.81
CA ILE A 35 4.17 21.43 -14.66
C ILE A 35 4.05 20.79 -16.04
N PHE A 36 3.29 21.42 -16.94
CA PHE A 36 3.29 21.12 -18.37
C PHE A 36 4.69 21.39 -18.95
N GLN A 37 5.62 20.45 -18.78
CA GLN A 37 6.93 20.37 -19.43
C GLN A 37 7.67 19.09 -19.00
N GLY A 38 7.13 17.92 -19.40
CA GLY A 38 7.91 16.66 -19.55
C GLY A 38 8.86 16.23 -18.42
N GLY A 39 8.57 16.58 -17.16
CA GLY A 39 9.40 16.21 -16.01
C GLY A 39 8.96 14.89 -15.39
N ASP A 40 9.91 14.17 -14.80
CA ASP A 40 9.64 12.96 -14.04
C ASP A 40 8.74 13.28 -12.84
N VAL A 41 7.64 12.52 -12.69
CA VAL A 41 6.67 12.70 -11.60
C VAL A 41 6.81 11.54 -10.63
N ASP A 42 7.40 11.81 -9.47
CA ASP A 42 7.44 10.88 -8.35
C ASP A 42 6.22 11.05 -7.45
N TRP A 43 5.64 9.94 -7.01
CA TRP A 43 4.47 9.91 -6.14
C TRP A 43 4.83 9.25 -4.82
N TYR A 44 4.40 9.85 -3.71
CA TYR A 44 4.61 9.30 -2.37
C TYR A 44 3.26 8.99 -1.73
N ILE A 45 3.14 7.80 -1.14
CA ILE A 45 1.97 7.36 -0.39
C ILE A 45 2.44 6.99 1.02
N LYS A 46 1.76 7.50 2.05
CA LYS A 46 1.99 7.08 3.44
C LYS A 46 1.02 5.95 3.80
N GLY A 47 1.44 5.03 4.63
CA GLY A 47 0.59 3.95 5.14
C GLY A 47 1.19 3.33 6.40
N ASP A 48 0.38 2.56 7.12
CA ASP A 48 0.78 1.93 8.37
C ASP A 48 1.54 0.61 8.14
N ASP A 49 1.19 -0.13 7.09
CA ASP A 49 1.83 -1.41 6.74
C ASP A 49 1.62 -1.76 5.25
N ILE A 50 2.38 -2.72 4.75
CA ILE A 50 2.25 -3.33 3.43
C ILE A 50 2.18 -4.86 3.59
N VAL A 51 1.17 -5.50 3.01
CA VAL A 51 0.92 -6.95 3.19
C VAL A 51 0.77 -7.64 1.85
N LEU A 52 1.11 -8.93 1.77
CA LEU A 52 0.90 -9.72 0.56
C LEU A 52 -0.61 -9.83 0.29
N LYS A 53 -1.04 -9.55 -0.94
CA LYS A 53 -2.44 -9.67 -1.31
C LYS A 53 -2.90 -11.11 -1.20
N LYS A 54 -3.99 -11.36 -0.46
CA LYS A 54 -4.56 -12.70 -0.37
C LYS A 54 -5.22 -13.04 -1.71
N GLN A 55 -4.72 -14.08 -2.38
CA GLN A 55 -5.46 -14.65 -3.49
C GLN A 55 -6.75 -15.25 -2.95
N VAL A 56 -7.89 -14.73 -3.39
CA VAL A 56 -9.17 -15.40 -3.20
C VAL A 56 -9.12 -16.65 -4.08
N SER A 57 -8.71 -17.79 -3.50
CA SER A 57 -8.93 -19.07 -4.14
C SER A 57 -10.43 -19.22 -4.32
N ILE A 58 -10.92 -19.16 -5.56
CA ILE A 58 -12.27 -19.63 -5.90
C ILE A 58 -12.23 -21.16 -5.78
N ALA A 59 -12.10 -21.66 -4.56
CA ALA A 59 -12.30 -23.06 -4.24
C ALA A 59 -13.81 -23.26 -4.15
N SER A 60 -14.39 -23.73 -5.25
CA SER A 60 -15.65 -24.48 -5.33
C SER A 60 -16.85 -23.90 -4.57
N GLN A 61 -17.48 -22.87 -5.14
CA GLN A 61 -18.92 -22.71 -4.96
C GLN A 61 -19.63 -23.72 -5.87
N ASN A 62 -19.70 -24.98 -5.43
CA ASN A 62 -20.66 -25.94 -6.00
C ASN A 62 -22.06 -25.44 -5.61
N HIS A 63 -22.71 -24.69 -6.48
CA HIS A 63 -24.12 -24.35 -6.31
C HIS A 63 -24.96 -25.54 -6.78
N HIS A 64 -25.35 -26.39 -5.82
CA HIS A 64 -26.50 -27.28 -5.97
C HIS A 64 -27.75 -26.53 -5.47
N TYR A 65 -28.64 -26.19 -6.39
CA TYR A 65 -30.09 -26.27 -6.20
C TYR A 65 -30.75 -26.48 -7.56
#